data_AF-A0A9D5BGS8-F1
#
_entry.id   AF-A0A9D5BGS8-F1
#
_cell.length_a   1.000
_cell.length_b   1.000
_cell.length_c   1.000
_cell.angle_alpha   90.00
_cell.angle_beta   90.00
_cell.angle_gamma   90.00
#
_symmetry.space_group_name_H-M   'P 1'
#
loop_
_entity.id
_entity.type
_entity.pdbx_description
1 polymer ?
#
loop_
_entity_poly.entity_id
_entity_poly.type
_entity_poly.pdbx_seq_one_letter_code
_entity_poly.pdbx_strand_id
1 'polypeptide(L)'
;MIPVAVNDVAFSVHAVLITLVLLFQVVIYERGSQSISKITIGIITVVWVTVGVCFFIAFPSNSWLWLVSIFNTMQVLLTSIKYIPQAVMNFKLKSTDGFCIGNVLIDFIGGISNFAQMVTQSVDQNSWVNFSGNLGKVLLSLVSLSFDIIFMCQRYVLYPSNKTPSIPMSKLNDKVKEPLIKSLNQPLATNLHAAENV
;
A
#
# COMPACT_ATOMS: atom_id res chain seq x y z
N MET A 1 23.07 1.37 27.25
CA MET A 1 22.80 1.09 25.83
C MET A 1 21.91 -0.13 25.75
N ILE A 2 20.77 -0.05 25.05
CA ILE A 2 19.95 -1.24 24.77
C ILE A 2 20.54 -1.90 23.51
N PRO A 3 21.00 -3.16 23.57
CA PRO A 3 21.50 -3.86 22.40
C PRO A 3 20.36 -4.06 21.39
N VAL A 4 20.68 -4.01 20.09
CA VAL A 4 19.71 -4.29 19.03
C VAL A 4 19.22 -5.73 19.20
N ALA A 5 17.91 -5.91 19.33
CA ALA A 5 17.34 -7.22 19.58
C ALA A 5 17.39 -8.07 18.30
N VAL A 6 17.69 -9.37 18.43
CA VAL A 6 17.88 -10.27 17.27
C VAL A 6 16.63 -10.35 16.40
N ASN A 7 15.45 -10.29 17.01
CA ASN A 7 14.18 -10.26 16.30
C ASN A 7 14.03 -8.99 15.43
N ASP A 8 14.62 -7.85 15.82
CA ASP A 8 14.56 -6.61 15.04
C ASP A 8 15.41 -6.75 13.77
N VAL A 9 16.53 -7.48 13.88
CA VAL A 9 17.37 -7.85 12.74
C VAL A 9 16.63 -8.82 11.82
N ALA A 10 16.05 -9.89 12.38
CA ALA A 10 15.29 -10.88 11.60
C ALA A 10 14.11 -10.24 10.86
N PHE A 11 13.35 -9.35 11.52
CA PHE A 11 12.28 -8.58 10.91
C PHE A 11 12.78 -7.71 9.76
N SER A 12 13.90 -7.00 9.95
CA SER A 12 14.49 -6.14 8.92
C SER A 12 14.95 -6.94 7.70
N VAL A 13 15.59 -8.10 7.91
CA VAL A 13 16.00 -8.99 6.81
C VAL A 13 14.78 -9.50 6.04
N HIS A 14 13.74 -9.96 6.75
CA HIS A 14 12.49 -10.37 6.13
C HIS A 14 11.86 -9.24 5.31
N ALA A 15 11.78 -8.02 5.86
CA ALA A 15 11.23 -6.86 5.19
C ALA A 15 12.00 -6.53 3.89
N VAL A 16 13.34 -6.62 3.89
CA VAL A 16 14.16 -6.44 2.69
C VAL A 16 13.81 -7.50 1.63
N LEU A 17 13.72 -8.78 2.03
CA LEU A 17 13.39 -9.86 1.10
C LEU A 17 12.01 -9.67 0.46
N ILE A 18 10.99 -9.37 1.25
CA ILE A 18 9.64 -9.10 0.72
C ILE A 18 9.64 -7.87 -0.18
N THR A 19 10.37 -6.81 0.18
CA THR A 19 10.49 -5.61 -0.65
C THR A 19 11.15 -5.91 -2.00
N LEU A 20 12.19 -6.76 -2.03
CA LEU A 20 12.82 -7.20 -3.28
C LEU A 20 11.85 -7.97 -4.17
N VAL A 21 11.05 -8.86 -3.59
CA VAL A 21 10.00 -9.58 -4.34
C VAL A 21 8.97 -8.61 -4.90
N LEU A 22 8.53 -7.63 -4.12
CA LEU A 22 7.58 -6.61 -4.59
C LEU A 22 8.18 -5.74 -5.71
N LEU A 23 9.44 -5.33 -5.60
CA LEU A 23 10.13 -4.59 -6.65
C LEU A 23 10.23 -5.41 -7.95
N PHE A 24 10.53 -6.70 -7.84
CA PHE A 24 10.54 -7.62 -8.98
C PHE A 24 9.16 -7.73 -9.63
N GLN A 25 8.09 -7.84 -8.83
CA GLN A 25 6.72 -7.83 -9.34
C GLN A 25 6.38 -6.52 -10.06
N VAL A 26 6.79 -5.36 -9.52
CA VAL A 26 6.57 -4.07 -10.18
C VAL A 26 7.28 -3.99 -11.54
N VAL A 27 8.41 -4.68 -11.73
CA VAL A 27 9.12 -4.74 -13.01
C VAL A 27 8.39 -5.63 -14.04
N ILE A 28 7.80 -6.75 -13.60
CA ILE A 28 7.22 -7.75 -14.50
C ILE A 28 5.74 -7.48 -14.82
N TYR A 29 4.95 -7.05 -13.84
CA TYR A 29 3.51 -6.86 -14.02
C TYR A 29 3.20 -5.62 -14.85
N GLU A 30 2.13 -5.71 -15.65
CA GLU A 30 1.68 -4.66 -16.55
C GLU A 30 1.24 -3.41 -15.76
N ARG A 31 1.80 -2.24 -16.10
CA ARG A 31 1.52 -0.96 -15.42
C ARG A 31 0.47 -0.11 -16.14
N GLY A 32 0.03 -0.52 -17.33
CA GLY A 32 -0.90 0.25 -18.17
C GLY A 32 -0.37 1.66 -18.48
N SER A 33 -1.24 2.67 -18.38
CA SER A 33 -0.91 4.09 -18.64
C SER A 33 -0.41 4.86 -17.40
N GLN A 34 -0.06 4.17 -16.31
CA GLN A 34 0.34 4.82 -15.07
C GLN A 34 1.77 5.36 -15.16
N SER A 35 1.90 6.69 -15.11
CA SER A 35 3.19 7.38 -15.01
C SER A 35 3.49 7.82 -13.58
N ILE A 36 4.76 7.78 -13.18
CA ILE A 36 5.20 8.29 -11.87
C ILE A 36 5.07 9.83 -11.86
N SER A 37 4.41 10.38 -10.84
CA SER A 37 4.29 11.83 -10.66
C SER A 37 5.65 12.49 -10.45
N LYS A 38 5.85 13.68 -11.04
CA LYS A 38 7.08 14.48 -10.87
C LYS A 38 7.35 14.82 -9.40
N ILE A 39 6.29 14.99 -8.60
CA ILE A 39 6.40 15.24 -7.15
C ILE A 39 7.01 14.03 -6.45
N THR A 40 6.55 12.82 -6.79
CA THR A 40 7.09 11.57 -6.25
C THR A 40 8.57 11.40 -6.60
N ILE A 41 8.96 11.70 -7.83
CA ILE A 41 10.37 11.67 -8.26
C ILE A 41 11.20 12.67 -7.44
N GLY A 42 10.69 13.88 -7.22
CA GLY A 42 11.33 14.89 -6.37
C GLY A 42 11.56 14.40 -4.94
N ILE A 43 10.53 13.83 -4.30
CA ILE A 43 10.62 13.27 -2.94
C ILE A 43 11.66 12.15 -2.89
N ILE A 44 11.60 11.19 -3.83
CA ILE A 44 12.56 10.08 -3.91
C ILE A 44 13.98 10.60 -4.06
N THR A 45 14.20 11.63 -4.88
CA THR A 45 15.52 12.23 -5.10
C THR A 45 16.07 12.85 -3.81
N VAL A 46 15.26 13.65 -3.11
CA VAL A 46 15.65 14.27 -1.83
C VAL A 46 16.00 13.21 -0.77
N VAL A 47 15.22 12.14 -0.70
CA VAL A 47 15.46 11.01 0.21
C VAL A 47 16.82 10.37 -0.08
N TRP A 48 17.10 10.00 -1.33
CA TRP A 48 18.35 9.35 -1.68
C TRP A 48 19.57 10.26 -1.50
N VAL A 49 19.45 11.55 -1.80
CA VAL A 49 20.51 12.53 -1.51
C VAL A 49 20.78 12.61 -0.01
N THR A 50 19.72 12.68 0.81
CA THR A 50 19.85 12.71 2.28
C THR A 50 20.54 11.45 2.80
N VAL A 51 20.13 10.27 2.32
CA VAL A 51 20.77 8.98 2.67
C VAL A 51 22.25 8.98 2.31
N GLY A 52 22.60 9.45 1.11
CA GLY A 52 23.99 9.54 0.66
C GLY A 52 24.83 10.45 1.54
N VAL A 53 24.35 11.67 1.83
CA VAL A 53 25.05 12.64 2.69
C VAL A 53 25.25 12.06 4.09
N CYS A 54 24.21 11.50 4.71
CA CYS A 54 24.31 10.90 6.04
C CYS A 54 25.28 9.72 6.08
N PHE A 55 25.33 8.90 5.03
CA PHE A 55 26.27 7.79 4.91
C PHE A 55 27.73 8.29 4.88
N PHE A 56 28.04 9.30 4.05
CA PHE A 56 29.40 9.86 3.99
C PHE A 56 29.84 10.56 5.28
N ILE A 57 28.91 11.12 6.06
CA ILE A 57 29.20 11.70 7.39
C ILE A 57 29.48 10.59 8.42
N ALA A 58 28.70 9.51 8.38
CA ALA A 58 28.81 8.40 9.33
C ALA A 58 30.04 7.51 9.07
N PHE A 59 30.51 7.44 7.82
CA PHE A 59 31.61 6.59 7.39
C PHE A 59 32.94 6.87 8.13
N PRO A 60 33.49 8.10 8.15
CA PRO A 60 34.74 8.37 8.86
C PRO A 60 34.57 8.35 10.39
N SER A 61 33.38 8.70 10.88
CA SER A 61 33.09 8.82 12.32
C SER A 61 32.65 7.51 12.97
N ASN A 62 32.49 6.42 12.20
CA ASN A 62 31.94 5.13 12.63
C ASN A 62 30.61 5.25 13.42
N SER A 63 29.84 6.31 13.14
CA SER A 63 28.62 6.65 13.87
C SER A 63 27.39 5.91 13.32
N TRP A 64 27.47 4.58 13.25
CA TRP A 64 26.46 3.72 12.64
C TRP A 64 25.10 3.80 13.33
N LEU A 65 25.07 3.86 14.66
CA LEU A 65 23.81 3.99 15.42
C LEU A 65 23.10 5.32 15.16
N TRP A 66 23.87 6.40 14.98
CA TRP A 66 23.32 7.69 14.59
C TRP A 66 22.69 7.62 13.20
N LEU A 67 23.38 6.99 12.24
CA LEU A 67 22.85 6.77 10.89
C LEU A 67 21.55 5.96 10.90
N VAL A 68 21.48 4.88 11.68
CA VAL A 68 20.26 4.08 11.86
C VAL A 68 19.14 4.92 12.49
N SER A 69 19.45 5.79 13.45
CA SER A 69 18.45 6.68 14.04
C SER A 69 17.88 7.65 13.02
N ILE A 70 18.71 8.21 12.12
CA ILE A 70 18.24 9.05 11.01
C ILE A 70 17.32 8.26 10.07
N PHE A 71 17.71 7.04 9.70
CA PHE A 71 16.89 6.19 8.83
C PHE A 71 15.54 5.85 9.46
N ASN A 72 15.48 5.56 10.76
CA ASN A 72 14.22 5.35 11.46
C ASN A 72 13.30 6.58 11.39
N THR A 73 13.84 7.79 11.64
CA THR A 73 13.05 9.03 11.51
C THR A 73 12.57 9.25 10.09
N MET A 74 13.43 9.03 9.09
CA MET A 74 13.05 9.12 7.68
C MET A 74 11.94 8.12 7.32
N GLN A 75 12.01 6.89 7.84
CA GLN A 75 11.01 5.86 7.60
C GLN A 75 9.63 6.26 8.13
N VAL A 76 9.55 6.87 9.32
CA VAL A 76 8.30 7.41 9.88
C VAL A 76 7.72 8.46 8.93
N LEU A 77 8.53 9.43 8.49
CA LEU A 77 8.10 10.50 7.60
C LEU A 77 7.61 9.97 6.24
N LEU A 78 8.38 9.08 5.61
CA LEU A 78 8.02 8.49 4.33
C LEU A 78 6.76 7.64 4.41
N THR A 79 6.56 6.97 5.54
CA THR A 79 5.34 6.19 5.78
C THR A 79 4.10 7.09 5.84
N SER A 80 4.19 8.24 6.52
CA SER A 80 3.10 9.22 6.51
C SER A 80 2.86 9.80 5.11
N ILE A 81 3.93 10.19 4.40
CA ILE A 81 3.84 10.78 3.06
C ILE A 81 3.20 9.83 2.05
N LYS A 82 3.46 8.52 2.13
CA LYS A 82 2.87 7.53 1.21
C LYS A 82 1.44 7.14 1.59
N TYR A 83 1.12 7.04 2.88
CA TYR A 83 -0.19 6.57 3.32
C TYR A 83 -1.29 7.62 3.19
N ILE A 84 -0.98 8.92 3.36
CA ILE A 84 -1.98 9.99 3.22
C ILE A 84 -2.59 10.03 1.81
N PRO A 85 -1.81 10.10 0.70
CA PRO A 85 -2.36 10.07 -0.65
C PRO A 85 -3.16 8.80 -0.93
N GLN A 86 -2.71 7.63 -0.43
CA GLN A 86 -3.43 6.38 -0.59
C GLN A 86 -4.80 6.42 0.10
N ALA A 87 -4.87 6.91 1.34
CA ALA A 87 -6.11 7.04 2.08
C ALA A 87 -7.08 8.00 1.40
N VAL A 88 -6.58 9.13 0.88
CA VAL A 88 -7.35 10.11 0.11
C VAL A 88 -7.84 9.50 -1.21
N MET A 89 -7.00 8.74 -1.91
CA MET A 89 -7.34 8.09 -3.17
C MET A 89 -8.46 7.07 -2.97
N ASN A 90 -8.36 6.22 -1.96
CA ASN A 90 -9.42 5.27 -1.57
C ASN A 90 -10.72 6.02 -1.24
N PHE A 91 -10.63 7.17 -0.55
CA PHE A 91 -11.81 7.99 -0.22
C PHE A 91 -12.45 8.63 -1.46
N LYS A 92 -11.65 9.09 -2.42
CA LYS A 92 -12.12 9.71 -3.67
C LYS A 92 -12.75 8.69 -4.61
N LEU A 93 -12.12 7.52 -4.76
CA LEU A 93 -12.60 6.45 -5.63
C LEU A 93 -13.79 5.68 -5.04
N LYS A 94 -14.04 5.82 -3.72
CA LYS A 94 -15.07 5.05 -3.00
C LYS A 94 -14.93 3.54 -3.19
N SER A 95 -13.72 3.08 -3.48
CA SER A 95 -13.34 1.69 -3.69
C SER A 95 -11.89 1.52 -3.25
N THR A 96 -11.58 0.31 -2.83
CA THR A 96 -10.24 -0.16 -2.49
C THR A 96 -9.84 -1.33 -3.40
N ASP A 97 -10.46 -1.48 -4.56
CA ASP A 97 -10.15 -2.55 -5.50
C ASP A 97 -8.79 -2.31 -6.15
N GLY A 98 -7.98 -3.37 -6.26
CA GLY A 98 -6.57 -3.29 -6.65
C GLY A 98 -5.61 -2.95 -5.50
N PHE A 99 -6.11 -2.56 -4.32
CA PHE A 99 -5.30 -2.37 -3.12
C PHE A 99 -5.18 -3.67 -2.33
N CYS A 100 -3.95 -4.11 -2.06
CA CYS A 100 -3.69 -5.37 -1.35
C CYS A 100 -3.99 -5.24 0.15
N ILE A 101 -5.25 -5.42 0.54
CA ILE A 101 -5.65 -5.38 1.95
C ILE A 101 -4.97 -6.47 2.80
N GLY A 102 -4.62 -7.61 2.19
CA GLY A 102 -3.91 -8.69 2.89
C GLY A 102 -2.57 -8.23 3.45
N ASN A 103 -1.84 -7.37 2.71
CA ASN A 103 -0.58 -6.83 3.19
C ASN A 103 -0.79 -5.91 4.40
N VAL A 104 -1.82 -5.06 4.35
CA VAL A 104 -2.20 -4.19 5.48
C VAL A 104 -2.57 -4.98 6.73
N LEU A 105 -3.25 -6.12 6.59
CA LEU A 105 -3.56 -6.98 7.72
C LEU A 105 -2.30 -7.59 8.36
N ILE A 106 -1.36 -8.03 7.53
CA ILE A 106 -0.08 -8.57 8.01
C ILE A 106 0.75 -7.46 8.69
N ASP A 107 0.78 -6.26 8.11
CA ASP A 107 1.44 -5.08 8.68
C ASP A 107 0.82 -4.71 10.03
N PHE A 108 -0.52 -4.75 10.14
CA PHE A 108 -1.24 -4.51 11.39
C PHE A 108 -0.89 -5.54 12.47
N ILE A 109 -0.90 -6.84 12.12
CA ILE A 109 -0.50 -7.92 13.04
C ILE A 109 0.96 -7.72 13.46
N GLY A 110 1.86 -7.41 12.53
CA GLY A 110 3.26 -7.10 12.81
C GLY A 110 3.42 -5.91 13.75
N GLY A 111 2.62 -4.85 13.57
CA GLY A 111 2.58 -3.69 14.47
C GLY A 111 2.14 -4.04 15.89
N ILE A 112 1.10 -4.89 16.04
CA ILE A 112 0.68 -5.40 17.35
C ILE A 112 1.77 -6.26 17.98
N SER A 113 2.34 -7.20 17.22
CA SER A 113 3.42 -8.07 17.71
C SER A 113 4.64 -7.27 18.16
N ASN A 114 4.98 -6.20 17.43
CA ASN A 114 6.06 -5.28 17.80
C ASN A 114 5.79 -4.59 19.14
N PHE A 115 4.58 -4.08 19.35
CA PHE A 115 4.19 -3.48 20.63
C PHE A 115 4.20 -4.51 21.77
N ALA A 116 3.63 -5.70 21.54
CA ALA A 116 3.62 -6.78 22.53
C ALA A 116 5.04 -7.15 22.97
N GLN A 117 5.95 -7.27 22.01
CA GLN A 117 7.36 -7.52 22.29
C GLN A 117 8.00 -6.42 23.14
N MET A 118 7.76 -5.15 22.81
CA MET A 118 8.31 -4.03 23.58
C MET A 118 7.78 -3.99 25.01
N VAL A 119 6.51 -4.36 25.21
CA VAL A 119 5.91 -4.53 26.54
C VAL A 119 6.61 -5.67 27.29
N THR A 120 6.73 -6.86 26.70
CA THR A 120 7.41 -8.00 27.34
C THR A 120 8.83 -7.66 27.75
N GLN A 121 9.60 -6.98 26.89
CA GLN A 121 10.96 -6.54 27.21
C GLN A 121 11.00 -5.52 28.35
N SER A 122 10.01 -4.62 28.42
CA SER A 122 9.95 -3.61 29.48
C SER A 122 9.60 -4.23 30.83
N VAL A 123 8.74 -5.26 30.83
CA VAL A 123 8.41 -6.04 32.03
C VAL A 123 9.63 -6.83 32.50
N ASP A 124 10.32 -7.53 31.60
CA ASP A 124 11.52 -8.31 31.91
C ASP A 124 12.65 -7.44 32.50
N GLN A 125 12.87 -6.26 31.91
CA GLN A 125 13.88 -5.30 32.37
C GLN A 125 13.43 -4.45 33.58
N ASN A 126 12.18 -4.63 34.05
CA ASN A 126 11.52 -3.77 35.05
C ASN A 126 11.73 -2.27 34.77
N SER A 127 11.70 -1.89 33.49
CA SER A 127 12.07 -0.55 33.03
C SER A 127 11.41 -0.19 31.71
N TRP A 128 10.93 1.05 31.60
CA TRP A 128 10.32 1.59 30.38
C TRP A 128 11.34 2.19 29.41
N VAL A 129 12.64 1.99 29.66
CA VAL A 129 13.72 2.53 28.81
C VAL A 129 13.66 1.99 27.38
N ASN A 130 13.01 0.85 27.14
CA ASN A 130 12.77 0.35 25.78
C ASN A 130 11.81 1.24 24.99
N PHE A 131 10.80 1.81 25.64
CA PHE A 131 9.86 2.75 25.01
C PHE A 131 10.49 4.13 24.81
N SER A 132 11.19 4.67 25.81
CA SER A 132 11.80 5.99 25.71
C SER A 132 13.08 6.00 24.88
N GLY A 133 13.90 4.95 24.98
CA GLY A 133 15.16 4.80 24.29
C GLY A 133 15.03 4.42 22.81
N ASN A 134 13.89 3.86 22.39
CA ASN A 134 13.61 3.53 20.99
C ASN A 134 12.35 4.22 20.47
N LEU A 135 12.31 5.54 20.63
CA LEU A 135 11.16 6.36 20.24
C LEU A 135 10.83 6.23 18.74
N GLY A 136 11.84 6.07 17.88
CA GLY A 136 11.63 5.86 16.44
C GLY A 136 10.80 4.62 16.12
N LYS A 137 11.11 3.48 16.78
CA LYS A 137 10.35 2.23 16.63
C LYS A 137 8.92 2.37 17.14
N VAL A 138 8.73 3.02 18.29
CA VAL A 138 7.39 3.27 18.88
C VAL A 138 6.54 4.15 17.97
N LEU A 139 7.10 5.26 17.48
CA LEU A 139 6.39 6.18 16.59
C LEU A 139 6.05 5.50 15.27
N LEU A 140 6.97 4.72 14.71
CA LEU A 140 6.74 3.99 13.47
C LEU A 140 5.60 2.99 13.62
N SER A 141 5.60 2.19 14.69
CA SER A 141 4.53 1.22 14.93
C SER A 141 3.19 1.89 15.18
N LEU A 142 3.17 3.02 15.90
CA LEU A 142 1.92 3.76 16.16
C LEU A 142 1.34 4.37 14.89
N VAL A 143 2.18 5.02 14.07
CA VAL A 143 1.75 5.63 12.80
C VAL A 143 1.25 4.54 11.85
N SER A 144 1.98 3.43 11.71
CA SER A 144 1.55 2.32 10.85
C SER A 144 0.22 1.76 11.30
N LEU A 145 0.08 1.39 12.58
CA LEU A 145 -1.14 0.81 13.13
C LEU A 145 -2.36 1.73 12.91
N SER A 146 -2.16 3.05 13.07
CA SER A 146 -3.22 4.03 12.86
C SER A 146 -3.69 4.06 11.40
N PHE A 147 -2.77 4.05 10.43
CA PHE A 147 -3.13 4.01 9.01
C PHE A 147 -3.71 2.65 8.60
N ASP A 148 -3.22 1.55 9.16
CA ASP A 148 -3.74 0.21 8.88
C ASP A 148 -5.21 0.10 9.32
N ILE A 149 -5.56 0.67 10.49
CA ILE A 149 -6.96 0.79 10.94
C ILE A 149 -7.79 1.59 9.94
N ILE A 150 -7.29 2.74 9.47
CA ILE A 150 -7.99 3.54 8.46
C ILE A 150 -8.25 2.73 7.20
N PHE A 151 -7.24 2.01 6.68
CA PHE A 151 -7.39 1.19 5.48
C PHE A 151 -8.34 0.02 5.68
N MET A 152 -8.31 -0.64 6.84
CA MET A 152 -9.26 -1.69 7.20
C MET A 152 -10.69 -1.15 7.28
N CYS A 153 -10.90 0.01 7.93
CA CYS A 153 -12.21 0.68 7.95
C CYS A 153 -12.68 1.05 6.54
N GLN A 154 -11.78 1.55 5.69
CA GLN A 154 -12.10 1.84 4.29
C GLN A 154 -12.56 0.60 3.52
N ARG A 155 -11.87 -0.54 3.68
CA ARG A 155 -12.21 -1.79 2.97
C ARG A 155 -13.48 -2.46 3.52
N TYR A 156 -13.56 -2.63 4.84
CA TYR A 156 -14.58 -3.50 5.45
C TYR A 156 -15.84 -2.78 5.88
N VAL A 157 -15.75 -1.48 6.19
CA VAL A 157 -16.89 -0.71 6.71
C VAL A 157 -17.45 0.25 5.65
N LEU A 158 -16.59 1.06 5.03
CA LEU A 158 -17.03 2.12 4.11
C LEU A 158 -17.27 1.63 2.68
N TYR A 159 -16.34 0.84 2.15
CA TYR A 159 -16.38 0.33 0.77
C TYR A 159 -16.31 -1.20 0.75
N PRO A 160 -17.23 -1.90 1.46
CA PRO A 160 -17.31 -3.34 1.38
C PRO A 160 -17.50 -3.70 -0.08
N SER A 161 -16.69 -4.63 -0.58
CA SER A 161 -16.88 -5.18 -1.91
C SER A 161 -18.23 -5.89 -1.90
N ASN A 162 -19.26 -5.20 -2.39
CA ASN A 162 -20.49 -5.83 -2.82
C ASN A 162 -20.02 -6.84 -3.86
N LYS A 163 -20.08 -8.12 -3.51
CA LYS A 163 -19.84 -9.22 -4.44
C LYS A 163 -20.86 -9.05 -5.56
N THR A 164 -20.53 -8.23 -6.55
CA THR A 164 -21.14 -8.35 -7.86
C THR A 164 -20.68 -9.73 -8.30
N PRO A 165 -21.57 -10.73 -8.41
CA PRO A 165 -21.18 -12.02 -8.93
C PRO A 165 -20.52 -11.69 -10.27
N SER A 166 -19.27 -12.08 -10.44
CA SER A 166 -18.61 -12.04 -11.74
C SER A 166 -19.55 -12.74 -12.71
N ILE A 167 -20.32 -11.99 -13.47
CA ILE A 167 -21.11 -12.54 -14.57
C ILE A 167 -20.02 -13.12 -15.47
N PRO A 168 -19.97 -14.45 -15.66
CA PRO A 168 -18.98 -15.04 -16.55
C PRO A 168 -19.10 -14.33 -17.89
N MET A 169 -17.97 -13.95 -18.50
CA MET A 169 -17.96 -13.22 -19.77
C MET A 169 -18.79 -13.91 -20.86
N SER A 170 -19.01 -15.24 -20.74
CA SER A 170 -19.97 -16.01 -21.55
C SER A 170 -21.42 -15.50 -21.45
N LYS A 171 -21.92 -15.24 -20.24
CA LYS A 171 -23.28 -14.73 -20.02
C LYS A 171 -23.48 -13.28 -20.46
N LEU A 172 -22.40 -12.47 -20.47
CA LEU A 172 -22.46 -11.10 -21.00
C LEU A 172 -22.59 -11.13 -22.52
N ASN A 173 -21.88 -12.04 -23.18
CA ASN A 173 -21.94 -12.18 -24.63
C ASN A 173 -23.33 -12.64 -25.11
N ASP A 174 -23.97 -13.57 -24.39
CA ASP A 174 -25.34 -14.03 -24.70
C ASP A 174 -26.37 -12.90 -24.49
N LYS A 175 -26.24 -12.13 -23.40
CA LYS A 175 -27.14 -11.02 -23.06
C LYS A 175 -26.99 -9.80 -23.98
N VAL A 176 -25.83 -9.65 -24.62
CA VAL A 176 -25.58 -8.62 -25.66
C VAL A 176 -26.04 -9.11 -27.04
N LYS A 177 -25.94 -10.41 -27.32
CA LYS A 177 -26.36 -11.00 -28.61
C LYS A 177 -27.88 -11.03 -28.78
N GLU A 178 -28.64 -11.29 -27.72
CA GLU A 178 -30.12 -11.26 -27.73
C GLU A 178 -30.72 -9.94 -28.23
N PRO A 179 -30.35 -8.76 -27.69
CA PRO A 179 -30.89 -7.48 -28.15
C PRO A 179 -30.42 -7.12 -29.56
N LEU A 180 -29.21 -7.51 -29.98
CA LEU A 180 -28.70 -7.30 -31.34
C LEU A 180 -29.50 -8.10 -32.37
N ILE A 181 -29.79 -9.38 -32.11
CA ILE A 181 -30.63 -10.22 -32.98
C ILE A 181 -32.06 -9.67 -33.06
N LYS A 182 -32.61 -9.18 -31.94
CA LYS A 182 -33.95 -8.57 -31.92
C LYS A 182 -34.01 -7.26 -32.71
N SER A 183 -32.95 -6.45 -32.67
CA SER A 183 -32.84 -5.22 -33.49
C SER A 183 -32.67 -5.51 -34.98
N LEU A 184 -32.00 -6.61 -35.35
CA LEU A 184 -31.80 -7.02 -36.74
C LEU A 184 -33.08 -7.61 -37.36
N ASN A 185 -33.92 -8.23 -36.54
CA ASN A 185 -35.20 -8.84 -36.94
C ASN A 185 -36.39 -7.87 -36.87
N GLN A 186 -36.19 -6.64 -36.38
CA GLN A 186 -37.23 -5.60 -36.40
C GLN A 186 -37.12 -4.86 -37.74
N PRO A 187 -38.07 -5.08 -38.67
CA PRO A 187 -37.73 -5.17 -40.08
C PRO A 187 -37.60 -3.81 -40.76
N LEU A 188 -36.66 -3.75 -41.70
CA LEU A 188 -36.59 -2.87 -42.87
C LEU A 188 -37.88 -2.89 -43.75
N ALA A 189 -38.95 -3.59 -43.32
CA ALA A 189 -40.21 -3.72 -44.04
C ALA A 189 -41.10 -2.47 -43.95
N THR A 190 -40.85 -1.52 -43.04
CA THR A 190 -41.74 -0.35 -42.87
C THR A 190 -41.39 0.82 -43.81
N ASN A 191 -40.22 0.83 -44.44
CA ASN A 191 -39.77 1.99 -45.23
C ASN A 191 -39.77 1.79 -46.75
N LEU A 192 -40.08 0.60 -47.27
CA LEU A 192 -40.12 0.35 -48.73
C LEU A 192 -41.49 0.63 -49.38
N HIS A 193 -42.59 0.63 -48.62
CA HIS A 193 -43.92 0.93 -49.20
C HIS A 193 -44.23 2.43 -49.34
N ALA A 194 -43.43 3.32 -48.76
CA ALA A 194 -43.65 4.78 -48.84
C ALA A 194 -42.90 5.46 -50.00
N ALA A 195 -42.01 4.75 -50.70
CA ALA A 195 -41.14 5.32 -51.74
C ALA A 195 -41.56 4.99 -53.18
N GLU A 196 -42.65 4.23 -53.37
CA GLU A 196 -43.11 3.79 -54.71
C GLU A 196 -44.35 4.56 -55.21
N ASN A 197 -44.80 5.59 -54.50
CA ASN A 197 -46.01 6.38 -54.85
C ASN A 197 -45.73 7.89 -54.98
N VAL A 198 -44.66 8.29 -55.66
CA VAL A 198 -44.47 9.68 -56.16
C VAL A 198 -43.95 9.63 -57.58
#